data_AF-A0A238JQ02-F1
#
_entry.id   AF-A0A238JQ02-F1
#
_cell.length_a   1.000
_cell.length_b   1.000
_cell.length_c   1.000
_cell.angle_alpha   90.00
_cell.angle_beta   90.00
_cell.angle_gamma   90.00
#
_symmetry.space_group_name_H-M   'P 1'
#
loop_
_entity.id
_entity.type
_entity.pdbx_description
1 polymer ?
#
loop_
_entity_poly.entity_id
_entity_poly.type
_entity_poly.pdbx_seq_one_letter_code
_entity_poly.pdbx_strand_id
1 'polypeptide(L)'
;MSLHHRSNKGMIPKLSVRDLEEIREIIESCLDKLTETVDSECREATPEYLTTPEVAALTKYKKATLEAMRSKRQGPPYYRQGYNVRYRSDEVRAWMEANREDGDMIAS
;
A
#
# COMPACT_ATOMS: atom_id res chain seq x y z
N MET A 1 32.25 44.67 5.99
CA MET A 1 30.78 44.66 5.81
C MET A 1 30.21 43.59 6.73
N SER A 2 29.75 43.98 7.93
CA SER A 2 29.21 43.02 8.92
C SER A 2 27.74 42.74 8.62
N LEU A 3 27.46 41.52 8.17
CA LEU A 3 26.12 40.96 8.11
C LEU A 3 25.67 40.72 9.55
N HIS A 4 24.84 41.62 10.08
CA HIS A 4 24.15 41.39 11.35
C HIS A 4 23.15 40.25 11.12
N HIS A 5 23.49 39.06 11.59
CA HIS A 5 22.54 37.96 11.71
C HIS A 5 21.55 38.37 12.82
N ARG A 6 20.37 38.87 12.43
CA ARG A 6 19.31 39.28 13.35
C ARG A 6 18.82 38.03 14.09
N SER A 7 19.34 37.84 15.29
CA SER A 7 18.91 36.79 16.21
C SER A 7 17.41 36.97 16.49
N ASN A 8 16.58 36.18 15.83
CA ASN A 8 15.14 36.10 16.12
C ASN A 8 14.96 35.23 17.37
N LYS A 9 15.44 35.74 18.53
CA LYS A 9 15.25 35.12 19.83
C LYS A 9 13.75 35.19 20.18
N GLY A 10 13.07 34.07 20.05
CA GLY A 10 11.96 33.70 20.92
C GLY A 10 10.65 34.48 20.75
N MET A 11 10.26 34.83 19.52
CA MET A 11 8.85 35.19 19.28
C MET A 11 8.05 33.89 19.12
N ILE A 12 7.62 33.31 20.24
CA ILE A 12 6.55 32.31 20.21
C ILE A 12 5.31 33.09 19.74
N PRO A 13 4.79 32.85 18.52
CA PRO A 13 3.57 33.54 18.09
C PRO A 13 2.50 33.20 19.12
N LYS A 14 1.98 34.23 19.80
CA LYS A 14 0.79 34.09 20.66
C LYS A 14 -0.40 33.89 19.74
N LEU A 15 -0.51 32.68 19.21
CA LEU A 15 -1.71 32.21 18.55
C LEU A 15 -2.81 32.20 19.61
N SER A 16 -3.88 32.93 19.33
CA SER A 16 -5.08 32.84 20.13
C SER A 16 -5.68 31.44 19.97
N VAL A 17 -6.53 31.04 20.92
CA VAL A 17 -7.28 29.78 20.81
C VAL A 17 -8.04 29.72 19.49
N ARG A 18 -8.54 30.86 19.01
CA ARG A 18 -9.22 31.01 17.73
C ARG A 18 -8.33 30.72 16.53
N ASP A 19 -7.09 31.20 16.53
CA ASP A 19 -6.14 30.91 15.44
C ASP A 19 -5.80 29.41 15.40
N LEU A 20 -5.72 28.75 16.56
CA LEU A 20 -5.49 27.31 16.65
C LEU A 20 -6.70 26.50 16.17
N GLU A 21 -7.92 26.97 16.44
CA GLU A 21 -9.16 26.38 15.92
C GLU A 21 -9.23 26.50 14.39
N GLU A 22 -8.90 27.67 13.84
CA GLU A 22 -8.85 27.88 12.38
C GLU A 22 -7.80 26.97 11.71
N ILE A 23 -6.61 26.84 12.32
CA ILE A 23 -5.57 25.92 11.83
C ILE A 23 -6.06 24.47 11.88
N ARG A 24 -6.74 24.06 12.96
CA ARG A 24 -7.32 22.72 13.09
C ARG A 24 -8.34 22.45 11.98
N GLU A 25 -9.26 23.37 11.72
CA GLU A 25 -10.26 23.23 10.66
C GLU A 25 -9.61 23.11 9.27
N ILE A 26 -8.57 23.89 9.01
CA ILE A 26 -7.83 23.82 7.75
C ILE A 26 -7.13 22.45 7.60
N ILE A 27 -6.51 21.95 8.67
CA ILE A 27 -5.87 20.63 8.66
C ILE A 27 -6.91 19.54 8.41
N GLU A 28 -8.05 19.56 9.10
CA GLU A 28 -9.13 18.59 8.92
C GLU A 28 -9.67 18.63 7.48
N SER A 29 -9.94 19.83 6.93
CA SER A 29 -10.39 19.98 5.54
C SER A 29 -9.36 19.49 4.51
N CYS A 30 -8.07 19.72 4.76
CA CYS A 30 -6.99 19.24 3.90
C CYS A 30 -6.86 17.71 3.97
N LEU A 31 -6.97 17.13 5.16
CA LEU A 31 -6.94 15.68 5.34
C LEU A 31 -8.13 15.02 4.63
N ASP A 32 -9.34 15.56 4.76
CA ASP A 32 -10.52 15.03 4.07
C ASP A 32 -10.34 15.04 2.54
N LYS A 33 -9.83 16.15 1.98
CA LYS A 33 -9.55 16.27 0.55
C LYS A 33 -8.47 15.29 0.08
N LEU A 34 -7.41 15.10 0.87
CA LEU A 34 -6.35 14.16 0.55
C LEU A 34 -6.86 12.72 0.64
N THR A 35 -7.67 12.40 1.65
CA THR A 35 -8.29 11.08 1.78
C THR A 35 -9.21 10.80 0.60
N GLU A 36 -10.05 11.75 0.17
CA GLU A 36 -10.91 11.60 -1.01
C GLU A 36 -10.09 11.41 -2.30
N THR A 37 -8.96 12.10 -2.42
CA THR A 37 -8.03 11.95 -3.55
C THR A 37 -7.36 10.57 -3.55
N VAL A 38 -6.85 10.11 -2.40
CA VAL A 38 -6.19 8.80 -2.26
C VAL A 38 -7.19 7.66 -2.44
N ASP A 39 -8.42 7.79 -1.94
CA ASP A 39 -9.49 6.82 -2.18
C ASP A 39 -9.86 6.73 -3.66
N SER A 40 -9.83 7.86 -4.39
CA SER A 40 -10.07 7.88 -5.84
C SER A 40 -8.94 7.21 -6.63
N GLU A 41 -7.68 7.44 -6.25
CA GLU A 41 -6.52 6.79 -6.89
C GLU A 41 -6.40 5.31 -6.52
N CYS A 42 -6.91 4.90 -5.34
CA CYS A 42 -6.95 3.50 -4.92
C CYS A 42 -8.15 2.73 -5.50
N ARG A 43 -9.27 3.41 -5.85
CA ARG A 43 -10.45 2.77 -6.47
C ARG A 43 -10.27 2.43 -7.95
N GLU A 44 -9.26 2.98 -8.63
CA GLU A 44 -8.93 2.61 -10.01
C GLU A 44 -8.00 1.39 -10.13
N ALA A 45 -7.67 0.71 -9.03
CA ALA A 45 -7.14 -0.64 -9.13
C ALA A 45 -8.29 -1.61 -9.45
N THR A 46 -8.80 -1.55 -10.69
CA THR A 46 -9.59 -2.66 -11.25
C THR A 46 -8.86 -3.98 -10.92
N PRO A 47 -9.57 -5.02 -10.44
CA PRO A 47 -8.91 -6.28 -10.13
C PRO A 47 -8.33 -6.85 -11.43
N GLU A 48 -7.04 -6.60 -11.63
CA GLU A 48 -6.33 -7.05 -12.81
C GLU A 48 -6.22 -8.57 -12.73
N TYR A 49 -6.96 -9.23 -13.61
CA TYR A 49 -6.93 -10.68 -13.72
C TYR A 49 -5.65 -11.10 -14.45
N LEU A 50 -4.64 -11.40 -13.66
CA LEU A 50 -3.33 -11.84 -14.11
C LEU A 50 -3.41 -13.24 -14.70
N THR A 51 -2.63 -13.44 -15.74
CA THR A 51 -2.32 -14.73 -16.34
C THR A 51 -1.18 -15.41 -15.58
N THR A 52 -1.00 -16.72 -15.77
CA THR A 52 0.14 -17.46 -15.18
C THR A 52 1.52 -16.80 -15.43
N PRO A 53 1.88 -16.29 -16.63
CA PRO A 53 3.12 -15.55 -16.81
C PRO A 53 3.24 -14.28 -15.96
N GLU A 54 2.16 -13.52 -15.83
CA GLU A 54 2.17 -12.28 -15.05
C GLU A 54 2.30 -12.56 -13.55
N VAL A 55 1.60 -13.58 -13.05
CA VAL A 55 1.79 -14.04 -11.66
C VAL A 55 3.19 -14.56 -11.42
N ALA A 56 3.79 -15.27 -12.39
CA ALA A 56 5.19 -15.68 -12.30
C ALA A 56 6.14 -14.47 -12.23
N ALA A 57 5.87 -13.41 -13.00
CA ALA A 57 6.65 -12.18 -12.95
C ALA A 57 6.50 -11.42 -11.62
N LEU A 58 5.29 -11.44 -11.05
CA LEU A 58 4.95 -10.80 -9.77
C LEU A 58 5.57 -11.54 -8.58
N THR A 59 5.39 -12.85 -8.51
CA THR A 59 5.85 -13.71 -7.40
C THR A 59 7.31 -14.16 -7.55
N LYS A 60 7.92 -13.92 -8.72
CA LYS A 60 9.23 -14.45 -9.14
C LYS A 60 9.33 -15.98 -9.19
N TYR A 61 8.21 -16.69 -9.06
CA TYR A 61 8.19 -18.14 -9.27
C TYR A 61 8.23 -18.50 -10.76
N LYS A 62 8.69 -19.73 -11.04
CA LYS A 62 8.59 -20.30 -12.39
C LYS A 62 7.14 -20.69 -12.67
N LYS A 63 6.71 -20.57 -13.93
CA LYS A 63 5.37 -21.04 -14.37
C LYS A 63 5.11 -22.48 -13.93
N ALA A 64 6.07 -23.38 -14.14
CA ALA A 64 6.01 -24.79 -13.73
C ALA A 64 5.73 -24.95 -12.23
N THR A 65 6.33 -24.11 -11.38
CA THR A 65 6.08 -24.10 -9.93
C THR A 65 4.64 -23.73 -9.63
N LEU A 66 4.10 -22.70 -10.27
CA LEU A 66 2.70 -22.30 -10.10
C LEU A 66 1.73 -23.39 -10.58
N GLU A 67 2.08 -24.15 -11.62
CA GLU A 67 1.26 -25.30 -12.07
C GLU A 67 1.28 -26.43 -11.06
N ALA A 68 2.47 -26.76 -10.53
CA ALA A 68 2.62 -27.78 -9.49
C ALA A 68 1.86 -27.37 -8.21
N MET A 69 1.94 -26.11 -7.81
CA MET A 69 1.18 -25.56 -6.68
C MET A 69 -0.33 -25.64 -6.91
N ARG A 70 -0.81 -25.37 -8.13
CA ARG A 70 -2.23 -25.56 -8.49
C ARG A 70 -2.68 -27.01 -8.34
N SER A 71 -1.87 -27.96 -8.82
CA SER A 71 -2.17 -29.39 -8.67
C SER A 71 -2.21 -29.83 -7.20
N LYS A 72 -1.34 -29.26 -6.36
CA LYS A 72 -1.29 -29.52 -4.92
C LYS A 72 -2.27 -28.68 -4.10
N ARG A 73 -2.96 -27.71 -4.71
CA ARG A 73 -3.80 -26.69 -4.04
C ARG A 73 -3.07 -25.91 -2.93
N GLN A 74 -1.76 -25.69 -3.09
CA GLN A 74 -0.87 -25.01 -2.12
C GLN A 74 -0.25 -23.75 -2.73
N GLY A 75 -1.07 -22.95 -3.42
CA GLY A 75 -0.59 -21.77 -4.14
C GLY A 75 -1.61 -20.64 -4.13
N PRO A 76 -1.30 -19.54 -4.82
CA PRO A 76 -2.21 -18.40 -4.87
C PRO A 76 -3.57 -18.82 -5.43
N PRO A 77 -4.68 -18.25 -4.89
CA PRO A 77 -6.03 -18.51 -5.40
C PRO A 77 -6.13 -18.27 -6.90
N TYR A 78 -6.81 -19.17 -7.60
CA TYR A 78 -6.94 -19.11 -9.05
C TYR A 78 -8.39 -19.35 -9.47
N TYR A 79 -8.75 -18.72 -10.59
CA TYR A 79 -10.04 -18.82 -11.23
C TYR A 79 -9.88 -19.58 -12.55
N ARG A 80 -10.80 -20.50 -12.82
CA ARG A 80 -10.92 -21.14 -14.14
C ARG A 80 -12.00 -20.44 -14.93
N GLN A 81 -11.62 -19.82 -16.03
CA GLN A 81 -12.54 -19.22 -17.00
C GLN A 81 -12.44 -20.01 -18.30
N GLY A 82 -13.25 -21.07 -18.40
CA GLY A 82 -13.14 -22.08 -19.45
C GLY A 82 -11.80 -22.82 -19.37
N TYR A 83 -11.02 -22.76 -20.45
CA TYR A 83 -9.68 -23.34 -20.53
C TYR A 83 -8.58 -22.44 -19.94
N ASN A 84 -8.89 -21.19 -19.65
CA ASN A 84 -7.91 -20.23 -19.16
C ASN A 84 -7.89 -20.19 -17.63
N VAL A 85 -6.67 -20.08 -17.08
CA VAL A 85 -6.46 -19.84 -15.65
C VAL A 85 -6.11 -18.37 -15.44
N ARG A 86 -6.83 -17.73 -14.53
CA ARG A 86 -6.62 -16.34 -14.13
C ARG A 86 -6.42 -16.25 -12.62
N TYR A 87 -5.74 -15.21 -12.19
CA TYR A 87 -5.49 -14.91 -10.79
C TYR A 87 -5.87 -13.46 -10.56
N ARG A 88 -6.49 -13.16 -9.41
CA ARG A 88 -6.68 -11.76 -9.05
C ARG A 88 -5.40 -11.24 -8.37
N SER A 89 -4.93 -10.08 -8.81
CA SER A 89 -3.67 -9.51 -8.33
C SER A 89 -3.65 -9.27 -6.81
N ASP A 90 -4.78 -8.85 -6.24
CA ASP A 90 -4.97 -8.66 -4.79
C ASP A 90 -4.84 -9.97 -4.01
N GLU A 91 -5.49 -11.04 -4.46
CA GLU A 91 -5.43 -12.35 -3.83
C GLU A 91 -4.04 -12.99 -3.91
N VAL A 92 -3.33 -12.81 -5.03
CA VAL A 92 -1.95 -13.28 -5.16
C VAL A 92 -1.06 -12.55 -4.15
N ARG A 93 -1.23 -11.23 -3.99
CA ARG A 93 -0.45 -10.44 -3.03
C ARG A 93 -0.81 -10.81 -1.59
N ALA A 94 -2.09 -10.98 -1.27
CA ALA A 94 -2.54 -11.41 0.04
C ALA A 94 -2.02 -12.81 0.39
N TRP A 95 -1.98 -13.72 -0.59
CA TRP A 95 -1.37 -15.04 -0.41
C TRP A 95 0.13 -14.95 -0.15
N MET A 96 0.86 -14.10 -0.88
CA MET A 96 2.30 -13.87 -0.63
C MET A 96 2.55 -13.36 0.80
N GLU A 97 1.73 -12.42 1.27
CA GLU A 97 1.85 -11.89 2.64
C GLU A 97 1.50 -12.95 3.69
N ALA A 98 0.45 -13.74 3.46
CA ALA A 98 0.06 -14.82 4.37
C ALA A 98 1.07 -15.97 4.45
N ASN A 99 1.89 -16.15 3.39
CA ASN A 99 2.98 -17.14 3.35
C ASN A 99 4.35 -16.50 3.55
N ARG A 100 4.38 -15.25 4.02
CA ARG A 100 5.59 -14.69 4.58
C ARG A 100 5.90 -15.52 5.81
N GLU A 101 6.95 -16.34 5.75
CA GLU A 101 7.57 -16.83 6.98
C GLU A 101 8.06 -15.57 7.71
N ASP A 102 7.22 -15.03 8.58
CA ASP A 102 7.69 -14.15 9.63
C ASP A 102 8.82 -14.93 10.29
N GLY A 103 10.02 -14.37 10.26
CA GLY A 103 11.15 -14.85 11.05
C GLY A 103 10.83 -14.67 12.52
N ASP A 104 9.86 -15.43 13.02
CA ASP A 104 9.51 -15.63 14.43
C ASP A 104 10.61 -16.50 15.04
N MET A 105 11.82 -15.94 15.01
CA MET A 105 12.98 -16.31 15.79
C MET A 105 13.19 -15.21 16.83
N ILE A 106 12.14 -14.92 17.60
CA ILE A 106 12.29 -14.31 18.92
C ILE A 106 12.42 -15.44 19.93
N ALA A 107 13.65 -15.59 20.43
CA ALA A 107 14.02 -16.03 21.77
C ALA A 107 13.27 -17.22 22.38
N SER A 108 13.98 -18.35 22.50
CA SER A 108 13.80 -19.31 23.60
C SER A 108 15.16 -19.73 24.13
#